data_AF-A0A849ZER7-F1
#
_entry.id   AF-A0A849ZER7-F1
#
_cell.length_a   1.000
_cell.length_b   1.000
_cell.length_c   1.000
_cell.angle_alpha   90.00
_cell.angle_beta   90.00
_cell.angle_gamma   90.00
#
_symmetry.space_group_name_H-M   'P 1'
#
loop_
_entity.id
_entity.type
_entity.pdbx_description
1 polymer ?
#
loop_
_entity_poly.entity_id
_entity_poly.type
_entity_poly.pdbx_seq_one_letter_code
_entity_poly.pdbx_strand_id
1 'polypeptide(L)'
;MTRRSRTAAVPLLLLLLVPTGVLAATAKGRVVNTQDLLNPVWNEAKDPAAHRYTFREPAASVPPDSRILRGHLPKELTLVALADGAQPLKTPIRIKVEGGRTSFVTLVVPPGQEIRFENHDPTPHSIYETTGKGGFDKGTMQPDGARSWTPPGPGKYEIRDEFSPSLRAWVVVEPKAMKSVYPNRKGEFAIELEPGNYEIRGYHNGEPVGEAMPVEIKPAPAEQQLKDPLKVGPDKKKDEEKKEEPPKAGG
;
A
#
# COMPACT_ATOMS: atom_id res chain seq x y z
N MET A 1 -27.93 -80.87 19.95
CA MET A 1 -28.82 -79.68 19.92
C MET A 1 -27.96 -78.44 19.75
N THR A 2 -28.09 -77.82 18.58
CA THR A 2 -27.35 -76.67 18.06
C THR A 2 -28.03 -75.36 18.44
N ARG A 3 -27.26 -74.33 18.83
CA ARG A 3 -27.57 -72.91 18.60
C ARG A 3 -26.34 -72.05 18.89
N ARG A 4 -25.63 -71.63 17.84
CA ARG A 4 -24.73 -70.47 17.87
C ARG A 4 -25.45 -69.30 17.22
N SER A 5 -25.65 -68.25 17.99
CA SER A 5 -26.23 -66.98 17.60
C SER A 5 -25.32 -66.26 16.59
N ARG A 6 -25.92 -65.79 15.49
CA ARG A 6 -25.29 -64.86 14.54
C ARG A 6 -25.73 -63.45 14.91
N THR A 7 -24.84 -62.67 15.51
CA THR A 7 -24.99 -61.21 15.61
C THR A 7 -24.40 -60.60 14.34
N ALA A 8 -25.26 -59.97 13.53
CA ALA A 8 -24.86 -59.21 12.36
C ALA A 8 -24.41 -57.81 12.81
N ALA A 9 -23.17 -57.43 12.45
CA ALA A 9 -22.67 -56.07 12.64
C ALA A 9 -23.07 -55.21 11.42
N VAL A 10 -23.77 -54.11 11.67
CA VAL A 10 -24.08 -53.06 10.69
C VAL A 10 -22.91 -52.06 10.70
N PRO A 11 -22.26 -51.74 9.57
CA PRO A 11 -21.24 -50.71 9.55
C PRO A 11 -21.90 -49.33 9.49
N LEU A 12 -21.65 -48.52 10.51
CA LEU A 12 -21.99 -47.10 10.55
C LEU A 12 -20.99 -46.34 9.66
N LEU A 13 -21.43 -45.88 8.49
CA LEU A 13 -20.63 -45.07 7.59
C LEU A 13 -20.58 -43.63 8.12
N LEU A 14 -19.48 -43.25 8.78
CA LEU A 14 -19.20 -41.86 9.13
C LEU A 14 -18.86 -41.07 7.85
N LEU A 15 -19.78 -40.21 7.41
CA LEU A 15 -19.51 -39.16 6.43
C LEU A 15 -18.57 -38.12 7.07
N LEU A 16 -17.28 -38.24 6.80
CA LEU A 16 -16.30 -37.19 7.05
C LEU A 16 -16.63 -36.00 6.12
N LEU A 17 -17.32 -34.98 6.64
CA LEU A 17 -17.28 -33.64 6.04
C LEU A 17 -15.83 -33.17 6.13
N VAL A 18 -15.11 -33.26 5.02
CA VAL A 18 -13.83 -32.56 4.87
C VAL A 18 -14.17 -31.08 4.78
N PRO A 19 -13.77 -30.23 5.74
CA PRO A 19 -13.89 -28.79 5.56
C PRO A 19 -13.02 -28.42 4.37
N THR A 20 -13.64 -28.04 3.27
CA THR A 20 -12.96 -27.35 2.16
C THR A 20 -12.52 -25.99 2.70
N GLY A 21 -11.36 -25.96 3.36
CA GLY A 21 -10.67 -24.71 3.63
C GLY A 21 -10.41 -24.05 2.28
N VAL A 22 -10.99 -22.89 2.07
CA VAL A 22 -10.63 -22.04 0.94
C VAL A 22 -9.16 -21.67 1.18
N LEU A 23 -8.27 -22.16 0.32
CA LEU A 23 -6.85 -21.89 0.41
C LEU A 23 -6.60 -20.53 -0.24
N ALA A 24 -6.09 -19.58 0.54
CA ALA A 24 -5.57 -18.33 0.02
C ALA A 24 -4.48 -18.60 -1.02
N ALA A 25 -4.50 -17.87 -2.13
CA ALA A 25 -3.48 -17.94 -3.18
C ALA A 25 -2.63 -16.67 -3.19
N THR A 26 -1.34 -16.83 -3.46
CA THR A 26 -0.37 -15.73 -3.54
C THR A 26 -0.26 -15.25 -4.99
N ALA A 27 -0.75 -14.04 -5.27
CA ALA A 27 -0.48 -13.35 -6.52
C ALA A 27 0.88 -12.65 -6.46
N LYS A 28 1.80 -13.04 -7.34
CA LYS A 28 3.12 -12.42 -7.50
C LYS A 28 3.13 -11.58 -8.77
N GLY A 29 3.63 -10.36 -8.68
CA GLY A 29 3.66 -9.44 -9.81
C GLY A 29 4.82 -8.47 -9.75
N ARG A 30 4.92 -7.65 -10.80
CA ARG A 30 5.91 -6.57 -10.88
C ARG A 30 5.23 -5.26 -11.25
N VAL A 31 5.73 -4.19 -10.66
CA VAL A 31 5.33 -2.82 -10.93
C VAL A 31 6.28 -2.18 -11.94
N VAL A 32 5.72 -1.41 -12.88
CA VAL A 32 6.46 -0.65 -13.90
C VAL A 32 6.08 0.85 -13.87
N ASN A 33 6.89 1.68 -14.51
CA ASN A 33 6.75 3.16 -14.56
C ASN A 33 6.85 3.87 -13.20
N THR A 34 7.69 3.34 -12.31
CA THR A 34 7.90 3.91 -10.97
C THR A 34 8.82 5.13 -10.95
N GLN A 35 9.46 5.47 -12.07
CA GLN A 35 10.52 6.49 -12.13
C GLN A 35 10.01 7.91 -11.89
N ASP A 36 8.74 8.16 -12.20
CA ASP A 36 8.11 9.48 -12.07
C ASP A 36 7.30 9.63 -10.77
N LEU A 37 7.28 8.59 -9.93
CA LEU A 37 6.76 8.67 -8.57
C LEU A 37 7.76 9.44 -7.71
N LEU A 38 7.58 10.76 -7.68
CA LEU A 38 8.39 11.68 -6.89
C LEU A 38 7.70 12.00 -5.58
N ASN A 39 8.49 12.03 -4.51
CA ASN A 39 8.04 12.50 -3.22
C ASN A 39 7.57 13.97 -3.33
N PRO A 40 6.42 14.34 -2.75
CA PRO A 40 5.82 15.66 -2.93
C PRO A 40 6.69 16.76 -2.34
N VAL A 41 7.53 16.47 -1.34
CA VAL A 41 8.52 17.43 -0.84
C VAL A 41 9.45 17.90 -1.97
N TRP A 42 9.83 17.01 -2.88
CA TRP A 42 10.68 17.36 -4.03
C TRP A 42 9.89 18.13 -5.09
N ASN A 43 8.61 17.82 -5.28
CA ASN A 43 7.77 18.59 -6.21
C ASN A 43 7.50 20.00 -5.69
N GLU A 44 7.24 20.17 -4.40
CA GLU A 44 7.14 21.48 -3.75
C GLU A 44 8.47 22.25 -3.83
N ALA A 45 9.61 21.57 -3.65
CA ALA A 45 10.92 22.21 -3.71
C ALA A 45 11.36 22.63 -5.11
N LYS A 46 10.69 22.14 -6.18
CA LYS A 46 10.92 22.62 -7.54
C LYS A 46 10.36 24.01 -7.78
N ASP A 47 9.38 24.44 -6.98
CA ASP A 47 8.79 25.77 -7.09
C ASP A 47 9.82 26.83 -6.66
N PRO A 48 10.31 27.70 -7.57
CA PRO A 48 11.26 28.75 -7.23
C PRO A 48 10.71 29.73 -6.17
N ALA A 49 9.38 29.90 -6.11
CA ALA A 49 8.72 30.77 -5.14
C ALA A 49 8.72 30.20 -3.72
N ALA A 50 8.96 28.89 -3.54
CA ALA A 50 9.02 28.28 -2.22
C ALA A 50 10.31 28.66 -1.45
N HIS A 51 11.30 29.24 -2.13
CA HIS A 51 12.61 29.60 -1.56
C HIS A 51 13.33 28.47 -0.80
N ARG A 52 13.01 27.20 -1.13
CA ARG A 52 13.59 25.99 -0.52
C ARG A 52 14.84 25.55 -1.28
N TYR A 53 15.88 26.37 -1.23
CA TYR A 53 17.15 26.06 -1.89
C TYR A 53 17.92 25.02 -1.08
N THR A 54 18.20 23.87 -1.68
CA THR A 54 19.19 22.93 -1.14
C THR A 54 20.39 22.90 -2.07
N PHE A 55 21.50 23.49 -1.62
CA PHE A 55 22.77 23.37 -2.32
C PHE A 55 23.30 21.95 -2.06
N ARG A 56 23.23 21.09 -3.06
CA ARG A 56 23.90 19.79 -3.05
C ARG A 56 24.94 19.79 -4.14
N GLU A 57 26.19 20.04 -3.79
CA GLU A 57 27.29 19.74 -4.71
C GLU A 57 27.31 18.24 -4.96
N PRO A 58 27.08 17.78 -6.20
CA PRO A 58 27.16 16.36 -6.48
C PRO A 58 28.61 15.94 -6.32
N ALA A 59 28.88 15.01 -5.39
CA ALA A 59 30.19 14.40 -5.30
C ALA A 59 30.55 13.78 -6.66
N ALA A 60 31.72 14.13 -7.20
CA ALA A 60 32.16 13.68 -8.52
C ALA A 60 32.22 12.14 -8.64
N SER A 61 32.41 11.45 -7.52
CA SER A 61 32.44 9.98 -7.43
C SER A 61 31.07 9.30 -7.49
N VAL A 62 29.96 10.03 -7.31
CA VAL A 62 28.61 9.45 -7.35
C VAL A 62 28.12 9.40 -8.79
N PRO A 63 27.78 8.20 -9.34
CA PRO A 63 27.27 8.08 -10.71
C PRO A 63 26.04 8.98 -10.95
N PRO A 64 25.88 9.56 -12.16
CA PRO A 64 24.73 10.42 -12.48
C PRO A 64 23.37 9.79 -12.18
N ASP A 65 23.20 8.49 -12.47
CA ASP A 65 21.95 7.77 -12.23
C ASP A 65 21.55 7.71 -10.76
N SER A 66 22.53 7.68 -9.85
CA SER A 66 22.30 7.70 -8.40
C SER A 66 21.88 9.09 -7.88
N ARG A 67 21.96 10.13 -8.73
CA ARG A 67 21.54 11.50 -8.43
C ARG A 67 20.08 11.75 -8.82
N ILE A 68 19.48 10.84 -9.61
CA ILE A 68 18.08 10.94 -10.00
C ILE A 68 17.22 10.62 -8.78
N LEU A 69 16.45 11.60 -8.33
CA LEU A 69 15.49 11.44 -7.25
C LEU A 69 14.39 10.48 -7.70
N ARG A 70 14.16 9.41 -6.93
CA ARG A 70 13.13 8.39 -7.20
C ARG A 70 12.40 8.07 -5.90
N GLY A 71 11.13 7.73 -5.99
CA GLY A 71 10.35 7.33 -4.84
C GLY A 71 10.89 6.06 -4.16
N HIS A 72 10.78 5.99 -2.84
CA HIS A 72 11.18 4.82 -2.07
C HIS A 72 10.03 3.80 -2.01
N LEU A 73 9.94 2.97 -3.06
CA LEU A 73 8.81 2.05 -3.29
C LEU A 73 8.35 1.23 -2.07
N PRO A 74 9.23 0.62 -1.25
CA PRO A 74 8.80 -0.21 -0.12
C PRO A 74 8.03 0.53 0.98
N LYS A 75 8.02 1.87 0.95
CA LYS A 75 7.31 2.71 1.93
C LYS A 75 6.31 3.66 1.29
N GLU A 76 6.62 4.17 0.10
CA GLU A 76 5.86 5.25 -0.55
C GLU A 76 4.77 4.76 -1.52
N LEU A 77 4.91 3.54 -2.05
CA LEU A 77 3.95 2.93 -2.97
C LEU A 77 3.22 1.79 -2.26
N THR A 78 1.91 1.94 -2.12
CA THR A 78 1.05 0.89 -1.58
C THR A 78 0.26 0.27 -2.72
N LEU A 79 0.28 -1.04 -2.84
CA LEU A 79 -0.57 -1.79 -3.76
C LEU A 79 -1.75 -2.34 -2.98
N VAL A 80 -2.95 -2.15 -3.49
CA VAL A 80 -4.18 -2.51 -2.79
C VAL A 80 -4.99 -3.43 -3.69
N ALA A 81 -5.40 -4.57 -3.16
CA ALA A 81 -6.43 -5.39 -3.77
C ALA A 81 -7.80 -4.84 -3.39
N LEU A 82 -8.56 -4.43 -4.39
CA LEU A 82 -9.89 -3.87 -4.24
C LEU A 82 -10.93 -4.94 -4.55
N ALA A 83 -11.85 -5.19 -3.62
CA ALA A 83 -13.06 -5.98 -3.85
C ALA A 83 -14.15 -5.55 -2.86
N ASP A 84 -15.39 -5.96 -3.13
CA ASP A 84 -16.50 -5.68 -2.23
C ASP A 84 -16.42 -6.56 -0.98
N GLY A 85 -16.88 -6.02 0.17
CA GLY A 85 -16.90 -6.75 1.44
C GLY A 85 -15.61 -6.63 2.27
N ALA A 86 -14.75 -5.65 1.99
CA ALA A 86 -13.57 -5.39 2.81
C ALA A 86 -13.93 -5.12 4.28
N GLN A 87 -13.17 -5.75 5.18
CA GLN A 87 -13.35 -5.66 6.62
C GLN A 87 -12.06 -5.19 7.28
N PRO A 88 -12.16 -4.36 8.35
CA PRO A 88 -11.00 -4.00 9.13
C PRO A 88 -10.38 -5.24 9.80
N LEU A 89 -9.06 -5.21 9.90
CA LEU A 89 -8.31 -6.20 10.67
C LEU A 89 -8.64 -6.04 12.15
N LYS A 90 -8.80 -7.17 12.84
CA LYS A 90 -9.03 -7.19 14.29
C LYS A 90 -7.87 -6.59 15.08
N THR A 91 -6.66 -6.67 14.54
CA THR A 91 -5.47 -6.09 15.13
C THR A 91 -5.23 -4.69 14.58
N PRO A 92 -4.89 -3.72 15.44
CA PRO A 92 -4.49 -2.39 14.98
C PRO A 92 -3.27 -2.47 14.05
N ILE A 93 -3.28 -1.67 12.99
CA ILE A 93 -2.12 -1.55 12.11
C ILE A 93 -1.11 -0.64 12.79
N ARG A 94 0.09 -1.17 13.03
CA ARG A 94 1.17 -0.41 13.67
C ARG A 94 1.96 0.39 12.64
N ILE A 95 2.05 1.70 12.87
CA ILE A 95 2.95 2.60 12.16
C ILE A 95 4.05 3.00 13.13
N LYS A 96 5.28 2.56 12.84
CA LYS A 96 6.43 2.93 13.66
C LYS A 96 7.03 4.23 13.15
N VAL A 97 7.36 5.14 14.06
CA VAL A 97 8.19 6.32 13.80
C VAL A 97 9.60 6.00 14.27
N GLU A 98 10.52 5.91 13.30
CA GLU A 98 11.93 5.55 13.54
C GLU A 98 12.83 6.25 12.50
N GLY A 99 13.97 6.80 12.94
CA GLY A 99 14.90 7.55 12.12
C GLY A 99 14.26 8.78 11.47
N GLY A 100 13.32 9.42 12.16
CA GLY A 100 12.55 10.57 11.67
C GLY A 100 11.61 10.25 10.50
N ARG A 101 11.21 8.98 10.34
CA ARG A 101 10.32 8.50 9.27
C ARG A 101 9.30 7.51 9.79
N THR A 102 8.15 7.44 9.12
CA THR A 102 7.18 6.37 9.36
C THR A 102 7.61 5.07 8.68
N SER A 103 7.12 3.94 9.20
CA SER A 103 7.30 2.62 8.58
C SER A 103 6.65 2.57 7.19
N PHE A 104 5.52 3.25 7.03
CA PHE A 104 4.80 3.42 5.76
C PHE A 104 4.54 4.90 5.53
N VAL A 105 4.77 5.35 4.31
CA VAL A 105 4.48 6.72 3.90
C VAL A 105 3.07 6.80 3.34
N THR A 106 2.65 5.86 2.50
CA THR A 106 1.24 5.70 2.11
C THR A 106 0.70 4.45 2.78
N LEU A 107 -0.47 4.52 3.39
CA LEU A 107 -1.18 3.37 3.96
C LEU A 107 -2.63 3.43 3.47
N VAL A 108 -3.15 2.32 2.94
CA VAL A 108 -4.55 2.21 2.53
C VAL A 108 -5.23 1.16 3.40
N VAL A 109 -6.38 1.52 3.96
CA VAL A 109 -7.13 0.68 4.91
C VAL A 109 -8.63 0.72 4.62
N PRO A 110 -9.36 -0.35 4.98
CA PRO A 110 -10.82 -0.30 5.00
C PRO A 110 -11.34 0.61 6.13
N PRO A 111 -12.58 1.11 6.03
CA PRO A 111 -13.24 1.89 7.09
C PRO A 111 -13.25 1.15 8.44
N GLY A 112 -13.08 1.89 9.53
CA GLY A 112 -13.08 1.35 10.88
C GLY A 112 -11.78 0.69 11.33
N GLN A 113 -10.74 0.67 10.49
CA GLN A 113 -9.43 0.16 10.87
C GLN A 113 -8.75 1.07 11.90
N GLU A 114 -8.41 0.50 13.06
CA GLU A 114 -7.57 1.18 14.04
C GLU A 114 -6.11 1.22 13.59
N ILE A 115 -5.49 2.38 13.71
CA ILE A 115 -4.09 2.64 13.41
C ILE A 115 -3.40 3.04 14.70
N ARG A 116 -2.30 2.36 15.03
CA ARG A 116 -1.49 2.64 16.21
C ARG A 116 -0.13 3.20 15.79
N PHE A 117 0.09 4.46 16.08
CA PHE A 117 1.40 5.10 15.93
C PHE A 117 2.26 4.78 17.14
N GLU A 118 3.49 4.35 16.92
CA GLU A 118 4.46 4.02 17.97
C GLU A 118 5.74 4.81 17.72
N ASN A 119 6.21 5.53 18.73
CA ASN A 119 7.46 6.25 18.67
C ASN A 119 8.61 5.32 19.11
N HIS A 120 9.48 4.95 18.18
CA HIS A 120 10.70 4.18 18.45
C HIS A 120 11.95 5.08 18.41
N ASP A 121 11.77 6.38 18.15
CA ASP A 121 12.85 7.37 18.17
C ASP A 121 13.12 7.86 19.60
N PRO A 122 14.38 8.25 19.90
CA PRO A 122 14.75 8.80 21.22
C PRO A 122 14.21 10.22 21.44
N THR A 123 13.57 10.81 20.43
CA THR A 123 13.01 12.17 20.47
C THR A 123 11.49 12.15 20.56
N PRO A 124 10.85 13.12 21.22
CA PRO A 124 9.41 13.26 21.17
C PRO A 124 8.92 13.60 19.75
N HIS A 125 7.71 13.14 19.42
CA HIS A 125 7.06 13.36 18.14
C HIS A 125 5.65 13.93 18.35
N SER A 126 5.30 15.03 17.67
CA SER A 126 3.96 15.64 17.79
C SER A 126 3.19 15.45 16.50
N ILE A 127 2.53 14.30 16.39
CA ILE A 127 1.81 13.90 15.17
C ILE A 127 0.35 14.40 15.17
N TYR A 128 -0.13 14.80 14.00
CA TYR A 128 -1.48 15.31 13.79
C TYR A 128 -1.94 15.11 12.35
N GLU A 129 -3.25 15.13 12.14
CA GLU A 129 -3.88 15.15 10.83
C GLU A 129 -4.11 16.60 10.38
N THR A 130 -3.79 16.91 9.13
CA THR A 130 -3.66 18.29 8.66
C THR A 130 -4.99 18.99 8.35
N THR A 131 -6.04 18.25 7.98
CA THR A 131 -7.34 18.85 7.63
C THR A 131 -8.17 19.25 8.84
N GLY A 132 -7.83 18.73 10.03
CA GLY A 132 -8.57 18.97 11.28
C GLY A 132 -9.95 18.31 11.31
N LYS A 133 -10.35 17.61 10.25
CA LYS A 133 -11.64 16.91 10.13
C LYS A 133 -11.48 15.41 10.35
N GLY A 134 -10.24 14.91 10.39
CA GLY A 134 -9.95 13.50 10.62
C GLY A 134 -10.00 13.06 12.08
N GLY A 135 -10.24 13.95 13.03
CA GLY A 135 -10.33 13.61 14.46
C GLY A 135 -9.01 13.11 15.05
N PHE A 136 -7.88 13.43 14.42
CA PHE A 136 -6.54 13.16 14.95
C PHE A 136 -5.82 14.45 15.30
N ASP A 137 -6.20 14.98 16.46
CA ASP A 137 -5.66 16.23 16.96
C ASP A 137 -4.17 16.08 17.30
N LYS A 138 -3.52 17.23 17.31
CA LYS A 138 -2.12 17.34 17.70
C LYS A 138 -1.89 16.81 19.10
N GLY A 139 -0.97 15.87 19.21
CA GLY A 139 -0.61 15.27 20.48
C GLY A 139 0.79 14.67 20.44
N THR A 140 1.51 14.87 21.53
CA THR A 140 2.92 14.48 21.66
C THR A 140 3.04 13.05 22.15
N MET A 141 3.85 12.27 21.45
CA MET A 141 4.34 10.96 21.86
C MET A 141 5.75 11.13 22.40
N GLN A 142 5.98 10.69 23.64
CA GLN A 142 7.32 10.54 24.20
C GLN A 142 8.04 9.35 23.54
N PRO A 143 9.37 9.19 23.73
CA PRO A 143 10.06 7.96 23.34
C PRO A 143 9.34 6.72 23.89
N ASP A 144 9.23 5.67 23.08
CA ASP A 144 8.45 4.44 23.33
C ASP A 144 6.93 4.65 23.53
N GLY A 145 6.45 5.89 23.36
CA GLY A 145 5.04 6.26 23.46
C GLY A 145 4.23 5.78 22.25
N ALA A 146 2.92 5.65 22.42
CA ALA A 146 2.02 5.29 21.34
C ALA A 146 0.72 6.08 21.37
N ARG A 147 0.12 6.27 20.20
CA ARG A 147 -1.21 6.86 20.04
C ARG A 147 -2.01 6.04 19.04
N SER A 148 -3.23 5.67 19.42
CA SER A 148 -4.18 5.04 18.52
C SER A 148 -5.10 6.09 17.89
N TRP A 149 -5.49 5.84 16.65
CA TRP A 149 -6.45 6.64 15.91
C TRP A 149 -7.19 5.76 14.91
N THR A 150 -8.50 5.96 14.84
CA THR A 150 -9.36 5.34 13.83
C THR A 150 -9.92 6.44 12.96
N PRO A 151 -9.59 6.47 11.66
CA PRO A 151 -10.15 7.45 10.74
C PRO A 151 -11.69 7.45 10.75
N PRO A 152 -12.34 8.62 10.73
CA PRO A 152 -13.79 8.72 10.92
C PRO A 152 -14.62 8.24 9.71
N GLY A 153 -14.02 8.16 8.52
CA GLY A 153 -14.70 7.70 7.33
C GLY A 153 -13.82 7.65 6.08
N PRO A 154 -14.39 7.28 4.92
CA PRO A 154 -13.68 7.24 3.64
C PRO A 154 -13.04 8.58 3.29
N GLY A 155 -11.82 8.53 2.75
CA GLY A 155 -11.09 9.73 2.37
C GLY A 155 -9.58 9.62 2.55
N LYS A 156 -8.89 10.71 2.25
CA LYS A 156 -7.43 10.85 2.38
C LYS A 156 -7.10 11.75 3.57
N TYR A 157 -6.25 11.25 4.44
CA TYR A 157 -5.78 11.95 5.63
C TYR A 157 -4.28 12.08 5.57
N GLU A 158 -3.78 13.32 5.57
CA GLU A 158 -2.35 13.59 5.63
C GLU A 158 -1.93 13.78 7.09
N ILE A 159 -0.97 12.96 7.53
CA ILE A 159 -0.38 12.96 8.85
C ILE A 159 0.97 13.67 8.78
N ARG A 160 1.17 14.63 9.68
CA ARG A 160 2.42 15.40 9.82
C ARG A 160 2.89 15.40 11.25
N ASP A 161 4.16 15.76 11.41
CA ASP A 161 4.76 16.04 12.71
C ASP A 161 5.18 17.52 12.80
N GLU A 162 4.93 18.13 13.96
CA GLU A 162 5.37 19.51 14.21
C GLU A 162 6.89 19.61 14.48
N PHE A 163 7.44 18.71 15.27
CA PHE A 163 8.86 18.70 15.64
C PHE A 163 9.74 18.21 14.50
N SER A 164 9.20 17.33 13.65
CA SER A 164 9.90 16.78 12.48
C SER A 164 9.11 17.02 11.19
N PRO A 165 9.18 18.21 10.57
CA PRO A 165 8.38 18.54 9.37
C PRO A 165 8.62 17.63 8.15
N SER A 166 9.74 16.89 8.14
CA SER A 166 10.04 15.87 7.14
C SER A 166 9.20 14.60 7.28
N LEU A 167 8.62 14.35 8.46
CA LEU A 167 7.72 13.23 8.69
C LEU A 167 6.36 13.59 8.10
N ARG A 168 6.04 12.92 7.00
CA ARG A 168 4.79 13.03 6.27
C ARG A 168 4.32 11.64 5.88
N ALA A 169 3.07 11.34 6.17
CA ALA A 169 2.43 10.10 5.78
C ALA A 169 0.98 10.36 5.35
N TRP A 170 0.42 9.43 4.59
CA TRP A 170 -0.95 9.45 4.11
C TRP A 170 -1.65 8.18 4.54
N VAL A 171 -2.80 8.35 5.16
CA VAL A 171 -3.76 7.28 5.43
C VAL A 171 -4.93 7.48 4.49
N VAL A 172 -5.18 6.50 3.64
CA VAL A 172 -6.32 6.48 2.72
C VAL A 172 -7.32 5.45 3.23
N VAL A 173 -8.55 5.88 3.46
CA VAL A 173 -9.65 5.00 3.83
C VAL A 173 -10.44 4.70 2.58
N GLU A 174 -10.29 3.46 2.09
CA GLU A 174 -10.89 2.96 0.85
C GLU A 174 -11.84 1.82 1.19
N PRO A 175 -13.17 1.98 1.01
CA PRO A 175 -14.18 0.96 1.32
C PRO A 175 -13.95 -0.40 0.68
N LYS A 176 -13.26 -0.45 -0.46
CA LYS A 176 -12.98 -1.71 -1.18
C LYS A 176 -11.62 -2.32 -0.85
N ALA A 177 -10.83 -1.73 0.04
CA ALA A 177 -9.47 -2.18 0.33
C ALA A 177 -9.45 -3.48 1.16
N MET A 178 -9.31 -4.62 0.47
CA MET A 178 -9.23 -5.94 1.11
C MET A 178 -7.87 -6.16 1.77
N LYS A 179 -6.78 -5.88 1.03
CA LYS A 179 -5.42 -6.10 1.51
C LYS A 179 -4.45 -5.14 0.83
N SER A 180 -3.52 -4.64 1.61
CA SER A 180 -2.49 -3.70 1.19
C SER A 180 -1.11 -4.37 1.28
N VAL A 181 -0.28 -4.20 0.26
CA VAL A 181 1.09 -4.71 0.19
C VAL A 181 2.03 -3.65 -0.35
N TYR A 182 3.32 -3.78 -0.04
CA TYR A 182 4.37 -2.89 -0.51
C TYR A 182 5.33 -3.66 -1.42
N PRO A 183 5.66 -3.13 -2.60
CA PRO A 183 6.64 -3.76 -3.47
C PRO A 183 8.05 -3.57 -2.92
N ASN A 184 8.97 -4.45 -3.30
CA ASN A 184 10.38 -4.30 -2.98
C ASN A 184 11.03 -3.17 -3.84
N ARG A 185 12.32 -2.91 -3.61
CA ARG A 185 13.07 -1.89 -4.38
C ARG A 185 13.15 -2.17 -5.89
N LYS A 186 12.94 -3.42 -6.33
CA LYS A 186 12.90 -3.83 -7.74
C LYS A 186 11.49 -3.71 -8.36
N GLY A 187 10.48 -3.38 -7.54
CA GLY A 187 9.09 -3.30 -7.93
C GLY A 187 8.35 -4.64 -7.87
N GLU A 188 8.93 -5.69 -7.29
CA GLU A 188 8.28 -7.00 -7.17
C GLU A 188 7.40 -7.04 -5.92
N PHE A 189 6.24 -7.67 -6.00
CA PHE A 189 5.31 -7.81 -4.87
C PHE A 189 4.68 -9.21 -4.85
N ALA A 190 4.20 -9.59 -3.67
CA ALA A 190 3.46 -10.83 -3.43
C ALA A 190 2.28 -10.53 -2.50
N ILE A 191 1.06 -10.78 -2.95
CA ILE A 191 -0.16 -10.54 -2.18
C ILE A 191 -0.95 -11.84 -2.04
N GLU A 192 -1.21 -12.26 -0.81
CA GLU A 192 -2.05 -13.43 -0.54
C GLU A 192 -3.51 -12.99 -0.45
N LEU A 193 -4.34 -13.51 -1.34
CA LEU A 193 -5.76 -13.19 -1.46
C LEU A 193 -6.58 -14.48 -1.48
N GLU A 194 -7.80 -14.40 -0.98
CA GLU A 194 -8.78 -15.48 -1.15
C GLU A 194 -9.18 -15.59 -2.63
N PRO A 195 -9.58 -16.76 -3.14
CA PRO A 195 -10.08 -16.90 -4.50
C PRO A 195 -11.26 -15.97 -4.78
N GLY A 196 -11.17 -15.23 -5.89
CA GLY A 196 -12.14 -14.20 -6.22
C GLY A 196 -11.64 -13.22 -7.27
N ASN A 197 -12.49 -12.26 -7.62
CA ASN A 197 -12.15 -11.17 -8.54
C ASN A 197 -11.72 -9.94 -7.74
N TYR A 198 -10.53 -9.43 -8.04
CA TYR A 198 -9.97 -8.25 -7.40
C TYR A 198 -9.52 -7.25 -8.46
N GLU A 199 -9.46 -5.99 -8.08
CA GLU A 199 -8.82 -4.94 -8.85
C GLU A 199 -7.59 -4.46 -8.07
N ILE A 200 -6.38 -4.68 -8.61
CA ILE A 200 -5.16 -4.21 -7.98
C ILE A 200 -4.89 -2.78 -8.44
N ARG A 201 -4.75 -1.87 -7.47
CA ARG A 201 -4.45 -0.45 -7.73
C ARG A 201 -3.26 0.02 -6.89
N GLY A 202 -2.40 0.84 -7.48
CA GLY A 202 -1.32 1.52 -6.78
C GLY A 202 -1.79 2.82 -6.14
N TYR A 203 -1.29 3.13 -4.96
CA TYR A 203 -1.48 4.40 -4.27
C TYR A 203 -0.11 5.00 -3.91
N HIS A 204 0.07 6.28 -4.21
CA HIS A 204 1.27 7.04 -3.90
C HIS A 204 0.88 8.45 -3.45
N ASN A 205 1.47 8.94 -2.36
CA ASN A 205 1.13 10.23 -1.74
C ASN A 205 -0.37 10.36 -1.39
N GLY A 206 -1.00 9.24 -1.03
CA GLY A 206 -2.41 9.17 -0.73
C GLY A 206 -3.36 9.25 -1.93
N GLU A 207 -2.85 9.27 -3.16
CA GLU A 207 -3.65 9.29 -4.39
C GLU A 207 -3.53 7.98 -5.16
N PRO A 208 -4.60 7.54 -5.87
CA PRO A 208 -4.50 6.42 -6.79
C PRO A 208 -3.59 6.80 -7.96
N VAL A 209 -2.67 5.90 -8.31
CA VAL A 209 -1.70 6.11 -9.39
C VAL A 209 -1.71 4.98 -10.39
N GLY A 210 -1.60 5.35 -11.67
CA GLY A 210 -1.56 4.43 -12.80
C GLY A 210 -2.89 3.78 -13.15
N GLU A 211 -2.81 2.64 -13.83
CA GLU A 211 -3.98 1.89 -14.32
C GLU A 211 -4.30 0.75 -13.36
N ALA A 212 -5.58 0.60 -13.04
CA ALA A 212 -6.03 -0.48 -12.20
C ALA A 212 -6.10 -1.79 -12.99
N MET A 213 -5.64 -2.88 -12.38
CA MET A 213 -5.51 -4.16 -13.04
C MET A 213 -6.54 -5.16 -12.48
N PRO A 214 -7.49 -5.64 -13.29
CA PRO A 214 -8.35 -6.73 -12.88
C PRO A 214 -7.53 -8.01 -12.76
N VAL A 215 -7.68 -8.71 -11.65
CA VAL A 215 -7.00 -9.98 -11.34
C VAL A 215 -8.03 -10.98 -10.83
N GLU A 216 -8.13 -12.10 -11.52
CA GLU A 216 -8.89 -13.26 -11.07
C GLU A 216 -7.94 -14.20 -10.31
N ILE A 217 -8.20 -14.40 -9.02
CA ILE A 217 -7.44 -15.31 -8.16
C ILE A 217 -8.15 -16.65 -8.12
N LYS A 218 -7.49 -17.70 -8.61
CA LYS A 218 -8.03 -19.08 -8.61
C LYS A 218 -7.65 -19.84 -7.32
N PRO A 219 -8.42 -20.86 -6.90
CA PRO A 219 -8.09 -21.69 -5.72
C PRO A 219 -6.80 -22.51 -5.87
N ALA A 220 -6.43 -22.83 -7.11
CA ALA A 220 -5.17 -23.48 -7.46
C ALA A 220 -4.71 -22.92 -8.81
N PRO A 221 -3.40 -22.72 -9.03
CA PRO A 221 -2.27 -22.97 -8.13
C PRO A 221 -2.17 -21.96 -6.97
N ALA A 222 -1.52 -22.37 -5.88
CA ALA A 222 -1.30 -21.55 -4.69
C ALA A 222 -0.41 -20.32 -4.95
N GLU A 223 0.42 -20.35 -5.99
CA GLU A 223 1.15 -19.19 -6.48
C GLU A 223 0.71 -18.87 -7.91
N GLN A 224 0.27 -17.64 -8.13
CA GLN A 224 -0.16 -17.13 -9.43
C GLN A 224 0.72 -15.96 -9.83
N GLN A 225 1.49 -16.14 -10.89
CA GLN A 225 2.24 -15.02 -11.48
C GLN A 225 1.30 -14.20 -12.37
N LEU A 226 1.22 -12.91 -12.09
CA LEU A 226 0.53 -11.95 -12.94
C LEU A 226 1.33 -11.80 -14.23
N LYS A 227 0.67 -12.04 -15.37
CA LYS A 227 1.30 -11.97 -16.69
C LYS A 227 1.64 -10.53 -17.07
N ASP A 228 0.75 -9.61 -16.73
CA ASP A 228 0.91 -8.20 -17.03
C ASP A 228 1.47 -7.45 -15.82
N PRO A 229 2.45 -6.54 -16.04
CA PRO A 229 2.98 -5.72 -14.97
C PRO A 229 2.00 -4.59 -14.62
N LEU A 230 1.90 -4.27 -13.32
CA LEU A 230 1.09 -3.16 -12.85
C LEU A 230 1.76 -1.83 -13.19
N LYS A 231 1.08 -1.00 -13.98
CA LYS A 231 1.56 0.35 -14.33
C LYS A 231 1.11 1.33 -13.25
N VAL A 232 2.06 1.94 -12.54
CA VAL A 232 1.75 2.90 -11.45
C VAL A 232 2.15 4.33 -11.77
N GLY A 233 2.76 4.59 -12.93
CA GLY A 233 3.12 5.93 -13.38
C GLY A 233 2.91 6.10 -14.88
N PRO A 234 3.02 7.34 -15.38
CA PRO A 234 2.76 7.65 -16.79
C PRO A 234 3.66 6.83 -17.73
N ASP A 235 3.08 6.31 -18.81
CA ASP A 235 3.81 5.66 -19.90
C ASP A 235 4.53 6.74 -20.73
N LYS A 236 5.79 7.06 -20.38
CA LYS A 236 6.59 8.05 -21.15
C LYS A 236 6.66 7.76 -22.66
N LYS A 237 6.50 6.50 -23.08
CA LYS A 237 6.46 6.13 -24.51
C LYS A 237 5.24 6.67 -25.27
N LYS A 238 4.10 6.88 -24.61
CA LYS A 238 2.90 7.46 -25.25
C LYS A 238 2.94 8.98 -25.34
N ASP A 239 3.68 9.63 -24.43
CA ASP A 239 3.77 11.10 -24.38
C ASP A 239 4.79 11.66 -25.40
N GLU A 240 5.75 10.85 -25.84
CA GLU A 240 6.66 11.20 -26.94
C GLU A 240 5.95 11.13 -28.31
N GLU A 241 5.14 10.10 -28.58
CA GLU A 241 4.32 10.01 -29.81
C GLU A 241 3.32 11.17 -29.96
N LYS A 242 2.76 11.68 -28.85
CA LYS A 242 1.84 12.82 -28.89
C LYS A 242 2.50 14.18 -29.12
N LYS A 243 3.82 14.29 -28.96
CA LYS A 243 4.57 15.53 -29.21
C LYS A 243 5.09 15.65 -30.64
N GLU A 244 5.03 14.58 -31.43
CA GLU A 244 5.56 14.56 -32.80
C GLU A 244 4.50 14.79 -33.90
N GLU A 245 3.21 14.98 -33.58
CA GLU A 245 2.26 15.48 -34.58
C GLU A 245 2.38 17.00 -34.74
N PRO A 246 2.92 17.51 -35.87
CA PRO A 246 2.92 18.95 -36.12
C PRO A 246 1.46 19.44 -36.26
N PRO A 247 1.16 20.67 -35.83
CA PRO A 247 -0.18 21.23 -35.98
C PRO A 247 -0.53 21.25 -37.47
N LYS A 248 -1.63 20.58 -37.83
CA LYS A 248 -2.26 20.72 -39.14
C LYS A 248 -2.58 22.20 -39.33
N ALA A 249 -1.84 22.85 -40.22
CA ALA A 249 -2.22 24.14 -40.77
C ALA A 249 -3.53 23.99 -41.54
N GLY A 250 -4.62 24.51 -40.97
CA GLY A 250 -5.83 24.91 -41.71
C GLY A 250 -5.97 26.41 -41.53
N GLY A 251 -6.48 27.20 -42.47
CA GLY A 251 -7.06 26.98 -43.79
C GLY A 251 -7.48 28.36 -44.27
#